data_AF-A0AAC9IWU8-F1
#
_entry.id   AF-A0AAC9IWU8-F1
#
_cell.length_a   1.000
_cell.length_b   1.000
_cell.length_c   1.000
_cell.angle_alpha   90.00
_cell.angle_beta   90.00
_cell.angle_gamma   90.00
#
_symmetry.space_group_name_H-M   'P 1'
#
loop_
_entity.id
_entity.type
_entity.pdbx_description
1 polymer ?
#
loop_
_entity_poly.entity_id
_entity_poly.type
_entity_poly.pdbx_seq_one_letter_code
_entity_poly.pdbx_strand_id
1 'polypeptide(L)'
;MGVTAMFLLLATITPFLLIQLKRPVFAVVQSVLLVGMWLYSFQIMFFTAPGVFSISWMMFYGSLIGAHVAWIMFIIALVEEKPATLQEN
;
A
#
# COMPACT_ATOMS: atom_id res chain seq x y z
N MET A 1 4.21 11.56 13.95
CA MET A 1 4.56 11.70 12.51
C MET A 1 5.44 10.55 11.98
N GLY A 2 6.41 10.03 12.75
CA GLY A 2 7.29 8.94 12.27
C GLY A 2 6.56 7.67 11.80
N VAL A 3 5.59 7.18 12.60
CA VAL A 3 4.81 5.98 12.24
C VAL A 3 4.02 6.17 10.94
N THR A 4 3.38 7.33 10.76
CA THR A 4 2.65 7.67 9.53
C THR A 4 3.56 7.65 8.30
N ALA A 5 4.78 8.19 8.43
CA ALA A 5 5.76 8.19 7.35
C ALA A 5 6.18 6.75 6.96
N MET A 6 6.35 5.84 7.93
CA MET A 6 6.67 4.44 7.64
C MET A 6 5.56 3.78 6.81
N PHE A 7 4.30 3.93 7.20
CA PHE A 7 3.17 3.38 6.46
C PHE A 7 3.04 3.99 5.05
N LEU A 8 3.40 5.25 4.90
CA LEU A 8 3.37 5.95 3.62
C LEU A 8 4.46 5.44 2.65
N LEU A 9 5.64 5.11 3.18
CA LEU A 9 6.69 4.42 2.41
C LEU A 9 6.25 3.01 2.01
N LEU A 10 5.67 2.24 2.94
CA LEU A 10 5.15 0.90 2.65
C LEU A 10 4.04 0.92 1.58
N ALA A 11 3.13 1.90 1.65
CA ALA A 11 2.10 2.11 0.65
C ALA A 11 2.68 2.48 -0.72
N THR A 12 3.79 3.23 -0.77
CA THR A 12 4.49 3.60 -2.00
C THR A 12 5.07 2.38 -2.73
N ILE A 13 5.56 1.39 -1.98
CA ILE A 13 6.11 0.14 -2.54
C ILE A 13 5.00 -0.82 -2.97
N THR A 14 3.79 -0.67 -2.43
CA THR A 14 2.70 -1.64 -2.58
C THR A 14 2.31 -1.95 -4.04
N PRO A 15 2.17 -0.98 -4.96
CA PRO A 15 1.83 -1.28 -6.35
C PRO A 15 2.81 -2.25 -7.01
N PHE A 16 4.11 -2.14 -6.69
CA PHE A 16 5.14 -3.03 -7.21
C PHE A 16 5.00 -4.45 -6.67
N LEU A 17 4.65 -4.61 -5.39
CA LEU A 17 4.36 -5.93 -4.80
C LEU A 17 3.15 -6.58 -5.48
N LEU A 18 2.09 -5.80 -5.75
CA LEU A 18 0.90 -6.30 -6.42
C LEU A 18 1.18 -6.74 -7.87
N ILE A 19 2.12 -6.08 -8.56
CA ILE A 19 2.60 -6.52 -9.88
C ILE A 19 3.34 -7.86 -9.76
N GLN A 20 4.25 -8.01 -8.78
CA GLN A 20 4.96 -9.28 -8.55
C GLN A 20 4.00 -10.43 -8.25
N LEU A 21 2.94 -10.16 -7.50
CA LEU A 21 1.87 -11.11 -7.19
C LEU A 21 0.92 -11.40 -8.36
N LYS A 22 1.21 -10.90 -9.58
CA LYS A 22 0.36 -11.06 -10.78
C LYS A 22 -1.06 -10.51 -10.58
N ARG A 23 -1.21 -9.45 -9.78
CA ARG A 23 -2.47 -8.75 -9.50
C ARG A 23 -2.46 -7.31 -10.06
N PRO A 24 -2.34 -7.12 -11.39
CA PRO A 24 -2.12 -5.80 -12.00
C PRO A 24 -3.29 -4.83 -11.80
N VAL A 25 -4.54 -5.32 -11.79
CA VAL A 25 -5.73 -4.47 -11.54
C VAL A 25 -5.64 -3.83 -10.15
N PHE A 26 -5.29 -4.62 -9.13
CA PHE A 26 -5.10 -4.11 -7.79
C PHE A 26 -3.92 -3.14 -7.70
N ALA A 27 -2.85 -3.36 -8.47
CA ALA A 27 -1.72 -2.43 -8.54
C ALA A 27 -2.14 -1.06 -9.12
N VAL A 28 -3.00 -1.04 -10.13
CA VAL A 28 -3.56 0.20 -10.71
C VAL A 28 -4.43 0.92 -9.68
N VAL A 29 -5.37 0.22 -9.05
CA VAL A 29 -6.23 0.79 -8.00
C VAL A 29 -5.39 1.35 -6.85
N GLN A 30 -4.39 0.59 -6.38
CA GLN A 30 -3.50 1.04 -5.32
C GLN A 30 -2.68 2.26 -5.73
N SER A 31 -2.24 2.35 -6.99
CA SER A 31 -1.52 3.53 -7.50
C SER A 31 -2.40 4.78 -7.46
N VAL A 32 -3.67 4.67 -7.83
CA VAL A 32 -4.62 5.79 -7.74
C VAL A 32 -4.83 6.21 -6.29
N LEU A 33 -5.06 5.26 -5.39
CA LEU A 33 -5.20 5.53 -3.96
C LEU A 33 -3.95 6.15 -3.35
N LEU A 34 -2.76 5.70 -3.77
CA LEU A 34 -1.47 6.21 -3.33
C LEU A 34 -1.30 7.69 -3.68
N VAL A 35 -1.72 8.12 -4.87
CA VAL A 35 -1.70 9.55 -5.24
C VAL A 35 -2.54 10.37 -4.26
N GLY A 36 -3.76 9.91 -3.95
CA GLY A 36 -4.61 10.58 -2.96
C GLY A 36 -4.01 10.60 -1.55
N MET A 37 -3.34 9.52 -1.15
CA MET A 37 -2.63 9.41 0.13
C MET A 37 -1.50 10.44 0.25
N TRP A 38 -0.71 10.63 -0.80
CA TRP A 38 0.35 11.65 -0.84
C TRP A 38 -0.23 13.06 -0.82
N LEU A 39 -1.29 13.33 -1.60
CA LEU A 39 -1.98 14.61 -1.59
C LEU A 39 -2.50 14.97 -0.18
N TYR A 40 -3.15 14.03 0.49
CA TYR A 40 -3.63 14.21 1.86
C TYR A 40 -2.48 14.50 2.84
N SER A 41 -1.37 13.77 2.70
CA SER A 41 -0.22 13.90 3.58
C SER A 41 0.48 15.26 3.43
N PHE A 42 0.62 15.76 2.21
CA PHE A 42 1.14 17.11 1.96
C PHE A 42 0.20 18.20 2.48
N GLN A 43 -1.11 18.02 2.35
CA GLN A 43 -2.09 18.97 2.89
C GLN A 43 -2.01 19.06 4.42
N ILE A 44 -1.83 17.93 5.12
CA ILE A 44 -1.61 17.95 6.59
C ILE A 44 -0.27 18.61 6.96
N MET A 45 0.79 18.37 6.19
CA MET A 45 2.13 18.83 6.54
C MET A 45 2.35 20.32 6.28
N PHE A 46 1.78 20.86 5.19
CA PHE A 46 2.10 22.21 4.71
C PHE A 46 0.91 23.18 4.73
N PHE A 47 -0.31 22.66 4.87
CA PHE A 47 -1.54 23.44 4.77
C PHE A 47 -2.51 23.08 5.90
N THR A 48 -3.81 23.27 5.67
CA THR A 48 -4.87 22.86 6.58
C THR A 48 -5.25 21.41 6.31
N ALA A 49 -5.39 20.63 7.38
CA ALA A 49 -5.84 19.25 7.29
C ALA A 49 -7.20 19.16 6.60
N PRO A 50 -7.35 18.28 5.57
CA PRO A 50 -8.63 18.10 4.89
C PRO A 50 -9.69 17.56 5.85
N GLY A 51 -10.95 17.94 5.61
CA GLY A 51 -12.07 17.48 6.42
C GLY A 51 -12.16 15.96 6.49
N VAL A 52 -12.67 15.45 7.61
CA VAL A 52 -12.99 14.02 7.78
C VAL A 52 -13.98 13.61 6.67
N PHE A 53 -13.77 12.45 6.05
CA PHE A 53 -14.53 11.95 4.89
C PHE A 53 -14.38 12.75 3.59
N SER A 54 -13.42 13.67 3.50
CA SER A 54 -13.03 14.22 2.20
C SER A 54 -12.47 13.13 1.27
N ILE A 55 -12.44 13.39 -0.03
CA ILE A 55 -11.91 12.44 -1.02
C ILE A 55 -10.47 12.04 -0.69
N SER A 56 -9.60 13.01 -0.38
CA SER A 56 -8.21 12.76 -0.02
C SER A 56 -8.09 11.97 1.29
N TRP A 57 -8.96 12.22 2.28
CA TRP A 57 -9.06 11.41 3.50
C TRP A 57 -9.41 9.95 3.17
N MET A 58 -10.46 9.72 2.37
CA MET A 58 -10.89 8.35 2.00
C MET A 58 -9.79 7.61 1.22
N MET A 59 -9.13 8.30 0.29
CA MET A 59 -8.02 7.72 -0.47
C MET A 59 -6.82 7.40 0.42
N PHE A 60 -6.52 8.24 1.41
CA PHE A 60 -5.45 7.99 2.37
C PHE A 60 -5.69 6.69 3.16
N TYR A 61 -6.87 6.55 3.79
CA TYR A 61 -7.18 5.34 4.56
C TYR A 61 -7.42 4.12 3.65
N GLY A 62 -8.00 4.30 2.47
CA GLY A 62 -8.14 3.24 1.47
C GLY A 62 -6.78 2.70 1.02
N SER A 63 -5.82 3.60 0.73
CA SER A 63 -4.44 3.23 0.39
C SER A 63 -3.76 2.47 1.51
N LEU A 64 -3.95 2.88 2.77
CA LEU A 64 -3.40 2.18 3.94
C LEU A 64 -3.93 0.75 4.05
N ILE A 65 -5.24 0.56 3.89
CA ILE A 65 -5.87 -0.76 3.93
C ILE A 65 -5.34 -1.62 2.78
N GLY A 66 -5.31 -1.08 1.55
CA GLY A 66 -4.78 -1.77 0.39
C GLY A 66 -3.32 -2.19 0.55
N ALA A 67 -2.48 -1.31 1.11
CA ALA A 67 -1.11 -1.61 1.48
C ALA A 67 -1.01 -2.77 2.46
N HIS A 68 -1.81 -2.74 3.53
CA HIS A 68 -1.78 -3.79 4.54
C HIS A 68 -2.12 -5.16 3.97
N VAL A 69 -3.20 -5.23 3.18
CA VAL A 69 -3.64 -6.48 2.53
C VAL A 69 -2.57 -7.00 1.56
N ALA A 70 -1.99 -6.12 0.74
CA ALA A 70 -0.96 -6.50 -0.22
C ALA A 70 0.32 -7.02 0.44
N TRP A 71 0.77 -6.39 1.53
CA TRP A 71 1.93 -6.87 2.28
C TRP A 71 1.67 -8.23 2.93
N ILE A 72 0.47 -8.48 3.46
CA ILE A 72 0.08 -9.80 3.98
C ILE A 72 0.10 -10.85 2.87
N MET A 73 -0.53 -10.57 1.72
CA MET A 73 -0.51 -11.47 0.56
C MET A 73 0.91 -11.77 0.08
N PHE A 74 1.78 -10.75 0.06
CA PHE A 74 3.17 -10.91 -0.33
C PHE A 74 3.94 -11.82 0.62
N ILE A 75 3.77 -11.64 1.94
CA ILE A 75 4.41 -12.48 2.95
C ILE A 75 3.94 -13.94 2.81
N ILE A 76 2.64 -14.17 2.60
CA ILE A 76 2.10 -15.52 2.38
C ILE A 76 2.74 -16.15 1.15
N ALA A 77 2.75 -15.46 0.01
CA ALA A 77 3.35 -15.98 -1.22
C ALA A 77 4.84 -16.30 -1.06
N LEU A 78 5.59 -15.42 -0.37
CA LEU A 78 7.02 -15.62 -0.11
C LEU A 78 7.28 -16.83 0.81
N VAL A 79 6.39 -17.10 1.76
CA VAL A 79 6.47 -18.28 2.62
C VAL A 79 6.08 -19.54 1.87
N GLU A 80 5.10 -19.50 0.98
CA GLU A 80 4.64 -20.63 0.16
C GLU A 80 5.63 -21.04 -0.95
N GLU A 81 6.39 -20.10 -1.51
CA GLU A 81 7.42 -20.42 -2.51
C GLU A 81 8.67 -21.09 -1.90
N LYS A 82 8.97 -20.84 -0.63
CA LYS A 82 10.12 -21.43 0.09
C LYS A 82 10.09 -22.95 0.33
N PRO A 83 8.96 -23.63 0.64
CA PRO A 83 8.94 -25.07 0.87
C PRO A 83 9.15 -25.92 -0.40
N ALA A 84 8.99 -25.36 -1.60
CA ALA A 84 9.10 -26.12 -2.85
C ALA A 84 10.54 -26.49 -3.25
N THR A 85 11.54 -25.72 -2.82
CA THR A 85 12.95 -25.94 -3.21
C THR A 85 13.70 -26.94 -2.34
N LEU A 86 13.06 -27.50 -1.30
CA LEU A 86 13.65 -28.50 -0.39
C LEU A 86 13.06 -29.91 -0.57
N GLN A 87 12.18 -30.11 -1.57
CA GLN A 87 11.55 -31.40 -1.88
C GLN A 87 12.14 -32.09 -3.12
N GLU A 88 13.08 -31.46 -3.82
CA GLU A 88 13.86 -32.06 -4.91
C GLU A 88 15.26 -32.45 -4.39
N ASN A 89 15.34 -33.56 -3.66
CA ASN A 89 16.56 -34.34 -3.43
C ASN A 89 16.20 -35.82 -3.33
#